data_AF-A0A928W0T0-F1
#
_entry.id   AF-A0A928W0T0-F1
#
_cell.length_a   1.000
_cell.length_b   1.000
_cell.length_c   1.000
_cell.angle_alpha   90.00
_cell.angle_beta   90.00
_cell.angle_gamma   90.00
#
_symmetry.space_group_name_H-M   'P 1'
#
loop_
_entity.id
_entity.type
_entity.pdbx_description
1 polymer ?
#
loop_
_entity_poly.entity_id
_entity_poly.type
_entity_poly.pdbx_seq_one_letter_code
_entity_poly.pdbx_strand_id
1 'polypeptide(L)'
;MKVLEIREDAAKIQFSNSELSILANTIRETIAALTREFVARVGASIAEGQKVEDLLTQAIDRNYESIELNLSKLELGILHSCLNEVCYGFKLADFELKIGASREEVRLIFEQVIPISREMRSILDEIKAAFIAKAKLNKKEFLLEGEGYKVSFDLSKRRLRQEEIGVSIRLFLETQISELSLKTHLDLMTTQDVRNFILELENYANSLNKASDDLISPLNIYNDLFQLQVENKKIEKEESEYANLSLMVHFTRSRPKVSEPFLGVKGMISIQNITSFTSSVREFLDCSIESMSLDTSDRSQ
;
A
#
# COMPACT_ATOMS: atom_id res chain seq x y z
N MET A 1 -4.31 -11.55 29.82
CA MET A 1 -3.36 -11.48 28.70
C MET A 1 -2.33 -10.43 29.07
N LYS A 2 -1.05 -10.63 28.73
CA LYS A 2 0.03 -9.69 29.09
C LYS A 2 0.83 -9.29 27.86
N VAL A 3 0.85 -8.00 27.56
CA VAL A 3 1.68 -7.44 26.48
C VAL A 3 3.14 -7.42 26.96
N LEU A 4 4.03 -8.02 26.18
CA LEU A 4 5.47 -8.03 26.47
C LEU A 4 6.22 -6.98 25.66
N GLU A 5 5.86 -6.81 24.39
CA GLU A 5 6.51 -5.88 23.47
C GLU A 5 5.56 -5.50 22.33
N ILE A 6 5.61 -4.25 21.87
CA ILE A 6 4.90 -3.80 20.66
C ILE A 6 5.92 -3.18 19.71
N ARG A 7 5.94 -3.66 18.47
CA ARG A 7 6.77 -3.18 17.36
C ARG A 7 5.88 -2.68 16.22
N GLU A 8 6.51 -2.15 15.16
CA GLU A 8 5.82 -1.64 13.96
C GLU A 8 4.97 -2.72 13.27
N ASP A 9 5.50 -3.93 13.16
CA ASP A 9 4.94 -5.02 12.37
C ASP A 9 4.27 -6.12 13.20
N ALA A 10 4.65 -6.26 14.46
CA ALA A 10 4.15 -7.29 15.36
C ALA A 10 4.04 -6.82 16.83
N ALA A 11 3.22 -7.53 17.61
CA ALA A 11 3.21 -7.45 19.06
C ALA A 11 3.51 -8.81 19.66
N LYS A 12 4.40 -8.83 20.65
CA LYS A 12 4.70 -10.01 21.45
C LYS A 12 3.78 -10.02 22.68
N ILE A 13 2.93 -11.03 22.77
CA ILE A 13 1.88 -11.12 23.79
C ILE A 13 1.94 -12.50 24.45
N GLN A 14 1.85 -12.51 25.78
CA GLN A 14 1.69 -13.72 26.58
C GLN A 14 0.20 -13.98 26.85
N PHE A 15 -0.23 -15.19 26.52
CA PHE A 15 -1.59 -15.69 26.70
C PHE A 15 -1.61 -16.88 27.66
N SER A 16 -2.73 -17.05 28.35
CA SER A 16 -3.10 -18.32 28.99
C SER A 16 -3.79 -19.27 28.00
N ASN A 17 -3.83 -20.57 28.29
CA ASN A 17 -4.54 -21.54 27.43
C ASN A 17 -6.04 -21.26 27.28
N SER A 18 -6.69 -20.75 28.33
CA SER A 18 -8.11 -20.38 28.26
C SER A 18 -8.32 -19.21 27.30
N GLU A 19 -7.47 -18.19 27.35
CA GLU A 19 -7.53 -17.05 26.42
C GLU A 19 -7.31 -17.49 24.97
N LEU A 20 -6.31 -18.34 24.71
CA LEU A 20 -6.08 -18.87 23.36
C LEU A 20 -7.29 -19.65 22.85
N SER A 21 -7.91 -20.46 23.71
CA SER A 21 -9.10 -21.25 23.37
C SER A 21 -10.28 -20.34 23.01
N ILE A 22 -10.53 -19.30 23.81
CA ILE A 22 -11.57 -18.30 23.56
C ILE A 22 -11.34 -17.61 22.22
N LEU A 23 -10.11 -17.18 21.94
CA LEU A 23 -9.75 -16.50 20.69
C LEU A 23 -9.92 -17.42 19.47
N ALA A 24 -9.46 -18.67 19.54
CA ALA A 24 -9.60 -19.65 18.46
C ALA A 24 -11.08 -19.94 18.18
N ASN A 25 -11.88 -20.18 19.22
CA ASN A 25 -13.32 -20.42 19.09
C ASN A 25 -14.05 -19.19 18.53
N THR A 26 -13.64 -17.98 18.93
CA THR A 26 -14.18 -16.72 18.41
C THR A 26 -13.97 -16.62 16.90
N ILE A 27 -12.76 -16.90 16.39
CA ILE A 27 -12.49 -16.89 14.95
C ILE A 27 -13.34 -17.94 14.23
N ARG A 28 -13.34 -19.18 14.73
CA ARG A 28 -14.09 -20.30 14.13
C ARG A 28 -15.58 -19.99 13.98
N GLU A 29 -16.22 -19.51 15.05
CA GLU A 29 -17.64 -19.17 15.03
C GLU A 29 -17.93 -17.94 14.16
N THR A 30 -17.01 -16.99 14.08
CA THR A 30 -17.14 -15.82 13.17
C THR A 30 -17.08 -16.27 11.71
N ILE A 31 -16.16 -17.17 11.34
CA ILE A 31 -16.07 -17.75 9.99
C ILE A 31 -17.36 -18.51 9.63
N ALA A 32 -17.84 -19.34 10.57
CA ALA A 32 -19.06 -20.12 10.38
C ALA A 32 -20.30 -19.23 10.22
N ALA A 33 -20.43 -18.18 11.05
CA ALA A 33 -21.59 -17.29 11.03
C ALA A 33 -21.59 -16.35 9.82
N LEU A 34 -20.43 -15.86 9.40
CA LEU A 34 -20.30 -14.81 8.40
C LEU A 34 -19.81 -15.32 7.05
N THR A 35 -19.91 -16.61 6.71
CA THR A 35 -19.25 -17.23 5.53
C THR A 35 -19.18 -16.35 4.27
N ARG A 36 -20.27 -15.66 3.88
CA ARG A 36 -20.27 -14.76 2.70
C ARG A 36 -19.87 -13.31 3.00
N GLU A 37 -20.00 -12.89 4.24
CA GLU A 37 -19.77 -11.53 4.74
C GLU A 37 -18.43 -11.36 5.45
N PHE A 38 -17.69 -12.45 5.71
CA PHE A 38 -16.47 -12.45 6.53
C PHE A 38 -15.46 -11.41 6.02
N VAL A 39 -15.19 -11.41 4.72
CA VAL A 39 -14.29 -10.44 4.09
C VAL A 39 -14.76 -9.00 4.30
N ALA A 40 -16.07 -8.76 4.22
CA ALA A 40 -16.64 -7.43 4.37
C ALA A 40 -16.56 -6.90 5.80
N ARG A 41 -16.77 -7.79 6.79
CA ARG A 41 -16.94 -7.43 8.20
C ARG A 41 -15.64 -7.50 8.97
N VAL A 42 -14.80 -8.48 8.67
CA VAL A 42 -13.51 -8.72 9.33
C VAL A 42 -12.37 -7.97 8.63
N GLY A 43 -12.49 -7.74 7.32
CA GLY A 43 -11.45 -7.12 6.51
C GLY A 43 -10.31 -8.06 6.14
N ALA A 44 -10.54 -9.37 6.19
CA ALA A 44 -9.58 -10.42 5.83
C ALA A 44 -10.29 -11.59 5.11
N SER A 45 -9.54 -12.36 4.33
CA SER A 45 -10.04 -13.60 3.71
C SER A 45 -10.31 -14.68 4.76
N ILE A 46 -11.19 -15.64 4.44
CA ILE A 46 -11.44 -16.81 5.30
C ILE A 46 -10.14 -17.59 5.52
N ALA A 47 -9.32 -17.74 4.50
CA ALA A 47 -8.05 -18.46 4.59
C ALA A 47 -7.06 -17.76 5.55
N GLU A 48 -7.02 -16.43 5.58
CA GLU A 48 -6.24 -15.69 6.58
C GLU A 48 -6.79 -15.90 7.98
N GLY A 49 -8.12 -15.84 8.16
CA GLY A 49 -8.77 -16.16 9.43
C GLY A 49 -8.43 -17.57 9.93
N GLN A 50 -8.51 -18.58 9.06
CA GLN A 50 -8.15 -19.96 9.37
C GLN A 50 -6.68 -20.11 9.77
N LYS A 51 -5.75 -19.41 9.10
CA LYS A 51 -4.34 -19.41 9.51
C LYS A 51 -4.14 -18.88 10.92
N VAL A 52 -4.89 -17.84 11.32
CA VAL A 52 -4.83 -17.32 12.70
C VAL A 52 -5.43 -18.33 13.68
N GLU A 53 -6.56 -18.96 13.33
CA GLU A 53 -7.15 -20.03 14.15
C GLU A 53 -6.17 -21.20 14.35
N ASP A 54 -5.53 -21.66 13.28
CA ASP A 54 -4.55 -22.74 13.30
C ASP A 54 -3.34 -22.39 14.17
N LEU A 55 -2.84 -21.15 14.06
CA LEU A 55 -1.75 -20.65 14.91
C LEU A 55 -2.11 -20.72 16.40
N LEU A 56 -3.32 -20.29 16.77
CA LEU A 56 -3.79 -20.35 18.16
C LEU A 56 -4.01 -21.79 18.63
N THR A 57 -4.56 -22.65 17.77
CA THR A 57 -4.81 -24.06 18.10
C THR A 57 -3.50 -24.82 18.30
N GLN A 58 -2.51 -24.62 17.42
CA GLN A 58 -1.17 -25.19 17.58
C GLN A 58 -0.45 -24.67 18.83
N ALA A 59 -0.76 -23.46 19.28
CA ALA A 59 -0.22 -22.93 20.53
C ALA A 59 -0.80 -23.69 21.73
N ILE A 60 -2.12 -23.92 21.77
CA ILE A 60 -2.82 -24.66 22.82
C ILE A 60 -2.25 -26.08 22.98
N ASP A 61 -1.98 -26.78 21.87
CA ASP A 61 -1.48 -28.16 21.86
C ASP A 61 -0.13 -28.34 22.58
N ARG A 62 0.61 -27.25 22.82
CA ARG A 62 1.90 -27.30 23.53
C ARG A 62 1.75 -27.44 25.05
N ASN A 63 0.54 -27.28 25.59
CA ASN A 63 0.17 -27.51 26.99
C ASN A 63 1.07 -26.79 28.04
N TYR A 64 1.49 -25.56 27.75
CA TYR A 64 2.20 -24.70 28.71
C TYR A 64 1.22 -23.84 29.50
N GLU A 65 1.54 -23.48 30.75
CA GLU A 65 0.69 -22.58 31.56
C GLU A 65 0.50 -21.19 30.91
N SER A 66 1.54 -20.72 30.22
CA SER A 66 1.50 -19.47 29.46
C SER A 66 2.29 -19.62 28.17
N ILE A 67 1.80 -19.00 27.10
CA ILE A 67 2.39 -19.09 25.76
C ILE A 67 2.61 -17.68 25.22
N GLU A 68 3.82 -17.43 24.74
CA GLU A 68 4.18 -16.19 24.07
C GLU A 68 3.95 -16.35 22.56
N LEU A 69 3.14 -15.47 21.98
CA LEU A 69 2.94 -15.38 20.54
C LEU A 69 3.39 -14.02 20.03
N ASN A 70 4.05 -14.03 18.87
CA ASN A 70 4.30 -12.83 18.08
C ASN A 70 3.18 -12.72 17.05
N LEU A 71 2.27 -11.76 17.25
CA LEU A 71 1.15 -11.53 16.34
C LEU A 71 1.44 -10.31 15.47
N SER A 72 1.38 -10.49 14.17
CA SER A 72 1.44 -9.42 13.19
C SER A 72 0.25 -8.46 13.32
N LYS A 73 0.38 -7.28 12.71
CA LYS A 73 -0.71 -6.31 12.61
C LYS A 73 -1.97 -6.91 11.97
N LEU A 74 -1.82 -7.76 10.95
CA LEU A 74 -2.96 -8.40 10.28
C LEU A 74 -3.67 -9.36 11.22
N GLU A 75 -2.93 -10.23 11.91
CA GLU A 75 -3.48 -11.20 12.86
C GLU A 75 -4.21 -10.51 14.01
N LEU A 76 -3.63 -9.46 14.59
CA LEU A 76 -4.31 -8.65 15.61
C LEU A 76 -5.55 -7.94 15.08
N GLY A 77 -5.53 -7.48 13.83
CA GLY A 77 -6.69 -6.90 13.15
C GLY A 77 -7.84 -7.92 13.02
N ILE A 78 -7.52 -9.15 12.62
CA ILE A 78 -8.49 -10.25 12.52
C ILE A 78 -9.08 -10.55 13.90
N LEU A 79 -8.25 -10.70 14.94
CA LEU A 79 -8.72 -10.97 16.31
C LEU A 79 -9.64 -9.86 16.82
N HIS A 80 -9.23 -8.60 16.67
CA HIS A 80 -10.03 -7.44 17.07
C HIS A 80 -11.40 -7.44 16.38
N SER A 81 -11.43 -7.67 15.06
CA SER A 81 -12.68 -7.70 14.30
C SER A 81 -13.57 -8.88 14.69
N CYS A 82 -13.03 -10.09 14.81
CA CYS A 82 -13.82 -11.27 15.20
C CYS A 82 -14.39 -11.12 16.63
N LEU A 83 -13.62 -10.61 17.58
CA LEU A 83 -14.10 -10.32 18.93
C LEU A 83 -15.24 -9.29 18.94
N ASN A 84 -15.09 -8.22 18.14
CA ASN A 84 -16.15 -7.22 17.97
C ASN A 84 -17.43 -7.84 17.38
N GLU A 85 -17.29 -8.71 16.39
CA GLU A 85 -18.41 -9.41 15.75
C GLU A 85 -19.17 -10.34 16.71
N VAL A 86 -18.44 -11.14 17.50
CA VAL A 86 -19.03 -12.04 18.49
C VAL A 86 -19.67 -11.28 19.66
N CYS A 87 -19.12 -10.13 20.06
CA CYS A 87 -19.67 -9.31 21.14
C CYS A 87 -20.89 -8.49 20.70
N TYR A 88 -20.86 -7.90 19.52
CA TYR A 88 -21.80 -6.84 19.11
C TYR A 88 -22.40 -7.04 17.71
N GLY A 89 -21.75 -7.82 16.84
CA GLY A 89 -22.08 -7.88 15.41
C GLY A 89 -23.16 -8.90 15.04
N PHE A 90 -23.20 -10.05 15.71
CA PHE A 90 -24.24 -11.05 15.48
C PHE A 90 -24.65 -11.80 16.77
N LYS A 91 -25.81 -12.45 16.73
CA LYS A 91 -26.28 -13.29 17.84
C LYS A 91 -25.80 -14.73 17.65
N LEU A 92 -24.97 -15.20 18.57
CA LEU A 92 -24.54 -16.59 18.63
C LEU A 92 -25.42 -17.37 19.61
N ALA A 93 -26.14 -18.38 19.12
CA ALA A 93 -26.86 -19.33 19.97
C ALA A 93 -25.85 -20.17 20.78
N ASP A 94 -26.18 -20.50 22.02
CA ASP A 94 -25.32 -21.27 22.93
C ASP A 94 -23.90 -20.67 23.07
N PHE A 95 -23.83 -19.35 23.23
CA PHE A 95 -22.59 -18.57 23.25
C PHE A 95 -21.52 -19.19 24.14
N GLU A 96 -21.85 -19.51 25.40
CA GLU A 96 -20.87 -20.01 26.36
C GLU A 96 -20.33 -21.37 25.97
N LEU A 97 -21.18 -22.25 25.43
CA LEU A 97 -20.79 -23.57 24.97
C LEU A 97 -19.85 -23.49 23.77
N LYS A 98 -20.16 -22.61 22.81
CA LYS A 98 -19.39 -22.50 21.56
C LYS A 98 -18.07 -21.75 21.73
N ILE A 99 -18.08 -20.68 22.51
CA ILE A 99 -16.89 -19.87 22.75
C ILE A 99 -16.03 -20.50 23.86
N GLY A 100 -16.64 -21.22 24.79
CA GLY A 100 -15.98 -21.79 25.97
C GLY A 100 -15.79 -20.78 27.11
N ALA A 101 -16.51 -19.65 27.06
CA ALA A 101 -16.47 -18.60 28.07
C ALA A 101 -17.75 -17.76 28.08
N SER A 102 -17.99 -17.08 29.20
CA SER A 102 -19.09 -16.12 29.32
C SER A 102 -18.86 -14.92 28.41
N ARG A 103 -19.96 -14.23 28.04
CA ARG A 103 -19.87 -13.02 27.23
C ARG A 103 -19.04 -11.92 27.88
N GLU A 104 -19.06 -11.86 29.21
CA GLU A 104 -18.28 -10.87 29.97
C GLU A 104 -16.77 -11.16 29.89
N GLU A 105 -16.35 -12.42 29.99
CA GLU A 105 -14.94 -12.80 29.81
C GLU A 105 -14.42 -12.46 28.41
N VAL A 106 -15.22 -12.74 27.37
CA VAL A 106 -14.88 -12.40 25.98
C VAL A 106 -14.78 -10.87 25.81
N ARG A 107 -15.67 -10.12 26.45
CA ARG A 107 -15.65 -8.65 26.46
C ARG A 107 -14.37 -8.12 27.12
N LEU A 108 -13.95 -8.70 28.23
CA LEU A 108 -12.70 -8.33 28.92
C LEU A 108 -11.46 -8.61 28.05
N ILE A 109 -11.43 -9.72 27.30
CA ILE A 109 -10.36 -10.00 26.34
C ILE A 109 -10.37 -8.95 25.21
N PHE A 110 -11.54 -8.64 24.67
CA PHE A 110 -11.69 -7.61 23.64
C PHE A 110 -11.17 -6.24 24.11
N GLU A 111 -11.52 -5.82 25.33
CA GLU A 111 -11.03 -4.58 25.93
C GLU A 111 -9.50 -4.53 26.09
N GLN A 112 -8.85 -5.68 26.27
CA GLN A 112 -7.39 -5.77 26.33
C GLN A 112 -6.73 -5.76 24.93
N VAL A 113 -7.40 -6.26 23.88
CA VAL A 113 -6.88 -6.24 22.50
C VAL A 113 -6.94 -4.85 21.87
N ILE A 114 -8.00 -4.08 22.14
CA ILE A 114 -8.20 -2.70 21.62
C ILE A 114 -6.96 -1.79 21.78
N PRO A 115 -6.37 -1.62 22.99
CA PRO A 115 -5.24 -0.73 23.18
C PRO A 115 -4.01 -1.18 22.39
N ILE A 116 -3.75 -2.50 22.30
CA ILE A 116 -2.63 -3.06 21.53
C ILE A 116 -2.75 -2.69 20.05
N SER A 117 -3.93 -2.93 19.45
CA SER A 117 -4.18 -2.58 18.05
C SER A 117 -4.14 -1.07 17.78
N ARG A 118 -4.38 -0.24 18.81
CA ARG A 118 -4.29 1.22 18.70
C ARG A 118 -2.84 1.69 18.78
N GLU A 119 -2.06 1.14 19.69
CA GLU A 119 -0.65 1.47 19.87
C GLU A 119 0.18 1.08 18.63
N MET A 120 -0.02 -0.13 18.08
CA MET A 120 0.60 -0.52 16.80
C MET A 120 0.27 0.44 15.65
N ARG A 121 -0.97 0.96 15.61
CA ARG A 121 -1.35 1.97 14.62
C ARG A 121 -0.63 3.30 14.86
N SER A 122 -0.53 3.74 16.12
CA SER A 122 0.19 4.97 16.48
C SER A 122 1.67 4.89 16.08
N ILE A 123 2.34 3.79 16.41
CA ILE A 123 3.75 3.56 16.03
C ILE A 123 3.91 3.66 14.51
N LEU A 124 3.02 3.01 13.75
CA LEU A 124 3.06 3.06 12.29
C LEU A 124 2.80 4.47 11.74
N ASP A 125 1.88 5.22 12.34
CA ASP A 125 1.58 6.59 11.94
C ASP A 125 2.72 7.56 12.30
N GLU A 126 3.38 7.36 13.44
CA GLU A 126 4.59 8.09 13.84
C GLU A 126 5.77 7.79 12.93
N ILE A 127 5.98 6.51 12.59
CA ILE A 127 6.98 6.08 11.61
C ILE A 127 6.68 6.72 10.27
N LYS A 128 5.42 6.70 9.81
CA LYS A 128 4.99 7.38 8.58
C LYS A 128 5.20 8.90 8.66
N ALA A 129 4.92 9.54 9.79
CA ALA A 129 5.08 10.98 9.95
C ALA A 129 6.55 11.39 9.96
N ALA A 130 7.38 10.69 10.74
CA ALA A 130 8.83 10.86 10.74
C ALA A 130 9.43 10.55 9.36
N PHE A 131 8.87 9.55 8.68
CA PHE A 131 9.19 9.19 7.30
C PHE A 131 8.87 10.34 6.33
N ILE A 132 7.65 10.90 6.37
CA ILE A 132 7.23 12.03 5.53
C ILE A 132 8.11 13.25 5.81
N ALA A 133 8.44 13.52 7.08
CA ALA A 133 9.30 14.63 7.46
C ALA A 133 10.71 14.49 6.87
N LYS A 134 11.28 13.27 6.87
CA LYS A 134 12.60 12.99 6.25
C LYS A 134 12.55 12.98 4.72
N ALA A 135 11.48 12.47 4.12
CA ALA A 135 11.31 12.44 2.67
C ALA A 135 11.27 13.85 2.04
N LYS A 136 10.80 14.87 2.77
CA LYS A 136 10.84 16.27 2.33
C LYS A 136 12.26 16.78 2.04
N LEU A 137 13.31 16.21 2.64
CA LEU A 137 14.70 16.67 2.48
C LEU A 137 15.38 16.21 1.17
N ASN A 138 14.90 15.13 0.55
CA ASN A 138 15.50 14.55 -0.68
C ASN A 138 14.48 14.39 -1.81
N LYS A 139 13.54 15.32 -1.88
CA LYS A 139 12.47 15.33 -2.86
C LYS A 139 12.95 16.00 -4.15
N LYS A 140 12.86 15.30 -5.28
CA LYS A 140 13.00 15.90 -6.62
C LYS A 140 11.66 15.83 -7.34
N GLU A 141 11.35 16.89 -8.07
CA GLU A 141 10.16 17.01 -8.90
C GLU A 141 10.53 16.76 -10.35
N PHE A 142 9.76 15.91 -11.04
CA PHE A 142 9.92 15.59 -12.45
C PHE A 142 8.63 15.91 -13.18
N LEU A 143 8.71 16.71 -14.24
CA LEU A 143 7.55 17.22 -14.95
C LEU A 143 7.38 16.50 -16.28
N LEU A 144 6.14 16.13 -16.57
CA LEU A 144 5.68 15.58 -17.84
C LEU A 144 4.53 16.48 -18.33
N GLU A 145 4.77 17.25 -19.39
CA GLU A 145 3.81 18.27 -19.87
C GLU A 145 3.22 17.86 -21.20
N GLY A 146 1.89 17.92 -21.29
CA GLY A 146 1.14 17.69 -22.52
C GLY A 146 0.23 18.88 -22.86
N GLU A 147 -0.48 18.77 -23.97
CA GLU A 147 -1.43 19.79 -24.42
C GLU A 147 -2.61 19.89 -23.44
N GLY A 148 -2.68 20.99 -22.70
CA GLY A 148 -3.74 21.28 -21.73
C GLY A 148 -3.57 20.65 -20.34
N TYR A 149 -2.45 19.96 -20.08
CA TYR A 149 -2.19 19.36 -18.76
C TYR A 149 -0.70 19.26 -18.43
N LYS A 150 -0.38 19.24 -17.13
CA LYS A 150 0.96 18.95 -16.61
C LYS A 150 0.88 17.91 -15.51
N VAL A 151 1.86 17.02 -15.45
CA VAL A 151 1.95 15.98 -14.43
C VAL A 151 3.30 16.10 -13.75
N SER A 152 3.28 16.37 -12.45
CA SER A 152 4.45 16.41 -11.59
C SER A 152 4.56 15.10 -10.82
N PHE A 153 5.70 14.43 -10.98
CA PHE A 153 6.12 13.27 -10.22
C PHE A 153 7.11 13.73 -9.16
N ASP A 154 6.66 13.76 -7.91
CA ASP A 154 7.47 14.05 -6.75
C ASP A 154 8.12 12.74 -6.26
N LEU A 155 9.38 12.50 -6.60
CA LEU A 155 10.11 11.30 -6.17
C LEU A 155 11.05 11.63 -5.00
N SER A 156 11.11 10.73 -4.02
CA SER A 156 11.94 10.85 -2.84
C SER A 156 12.61 9.52 -2.50
N LYS A 157 13.95 9.49 -2.43
CA LYS A 157 14.69 8.28 -2.09
C LYS A 157 14.52 7.95 -0.61
N ARG A 158 14.29 6.68 -0.28
CA ARG A 158 14.18 6.21 1.10
C ARG A 158 15.47 5.51 1.51
N ARG A 159 16.06 5.87 2.65
CA ARG A 159 17.33 5.29 3.14
C ARG A 159 17.17 3.89 3.79
N LEU A 160 15.95 3.53 4.20
CA LEU A 160 15.71 2.35 5.06
C LEU A 160 15.60 1.03 4.29
N ARG A 161 15.17 1.08 3.02
CA ARG A 161 15.09 -0.08 2.12
C ARG A 161 15.60 0.40 0.77
N GLN A 162 16.73 -0.15 0.34
CA GLN A 162 17.46 0.31 -0.87
C GLN A 162 16.62 0.25 -2.15
N GLU A 163 15.49 -0.44 -2.11
CA GLU A 163 14.63 -0.69 -3.25
C GLU A 163 13.32 0.10 -3.23
N GLU A 164 13.08 1.00 -2.27
CA GLU A 164 11.80 1.74 -2.17
C GLU A 164 11.96 3.25 -2.42
N ILE A 165 11.08 3.81 -3.25
CA ILE A 165 10.98 5.22 -3.60
C ILE A 165 9.62 5.75 -3.15
N GLY A 166 9.63 6.88 -2.44
CA GLY A 166 8.41 7.61 -2.13
C GLY A 166 7.94 8.39 -3.35
N VAL A 167 6.69 8.18 -3.78
CA VAL A 167 6.12 8.82 -4.97
C VAL A 167 4.83 9.56 -4.59
N SER A 168 4.71 10.82 -5.01
CA SER A 168 3.41 11.50 -5.06
C SER A 168 3.22 12.16 -6.41
N ILE A 169 2.01 12.12 -6.94
CA ILE A 169 1.71 12.66 -8.28
C ILE A 169 0.82 13.89 -8.09
N ARG A 170 1.16 14.97 -8.80
CA ARG A 170 0.32 16.15 -8.88
C ARG A 170 -0.08 16.37 -10.34
N LEU A 171 -1.37 16.31 -10.59
CA LEU A 171 -1.96 16.61 -11.89
C LEU A 171 -2.44 18.06 -11.92
N PHE A 172 -2.02 18.79 -12.94
CA PHE A 172 -2.46 20.14 -13.24
C PHE A 172 -3.25 20.11 -14.55
N LEU A 173 -4.44 20.69 -14.52
CA LEU A 173 -5.33 20.84 -15.67
C LEU A 173 -5.50 22.32 -15.97
N GLU A 174 -5.01 22.75 -17.14
CA GLU A 174 -5.17 24.13 -17.60
C GLU A 174 -6.52 24.25 -18.30
N THR A 175 -7.45 24.99 -17.69
CA THR A 175 -8.71 25.35 -18.33
C THR A 175 -8.66 26.81 -18.78
N GLN A 176 -9.59 27.24 -19.64
CA GLN A 176 -9.69 28.64 -20.08
C GLN A 176 -9.93 29.63 -18.92
N ILE A 177 -10.40 29.15 -17.76
CA ILE A 177 -10.89 29.99 -16.67
C ILE A 177 -10.00 29.86 -15.42
N SER A 178 -9.41 28.69 -15.18
CA SER A 178 -8.57 28.42 -14.00
C SER A 178 -7.68 27.19 -14.17
N GLU A 179 -6.63 27.10 -13.35
CA GLU A 179 -5.85 25.89 -13.17
C GLU A 179 -6.44 25.02 -12.05
N LEU A 180 -6.78 23.77 -12.36
CA LEU A 180 -7.17 22.77 -11.37
C LEU A 180 -5.94 21.93 -11.01
N SER A 181 -5.58 21.86 -9.73
CA SER A 181 -4.50 20.98 -9.27
C SER A 181 -5.01 19.92 -8.29
N LEU A 182 -4.63 18.68 -8.53
CA LEU A 182 -4.98 17.54 -7.70
C LEU A 182 -3.70 16.79 -7.35
N LYS A 183 -3.55 16.42 -6.07
CA LYS A 183 -2.35 15.74 -5.58
C LYS A 183 -2.70 14.43 -4.89
N THR A 184 -2.01 13.35 -5.25
CA THR A 184 -2.13 12.06 -4.57
C THR A 184 -1.50 12.11 -3.18
N HIS A 185 -1.90 11.18 -2.33
CA HIS A 185 -1.14 10.88 -1.12
C HIS A 185 0.26 10.34 -1.51
N LEU A 186 1.21 10.48 -0.59
CA LEU A 186 2.54 9.88 -0.76
C LEU A 186 2.43 8.37 -0.63
N ASP A 187 2.89 7.64 -1.64
CA ASP A 187 2.95 6.19 -1.60
C ASP A 187 4.37 5.66 -1.84
N LEU A 188 4.46 4.34 -1.89
CA LEU A 188 5.65 3.54 -2.09
C LEU A 188 5.64 2.89 -3.47
N MET A 189 6.75 3.02 -4.18
CA MET A 189 7.07 2.24 -5.37
C MET A 189 8.41 1.55 -5.18
N THR A 190 8.59 0.38 -5.78
CA THR A 190 9.95 -0.16 -5.85
C THR A 190 10.78 0.61 -6.89
N THR A 191 12.10 0.66 -6.71
CA THR A 191 13.03 1.19 -7.72
C THR A 191 12.84 0.46 -9.05
N GLN A 192 12.53 -0.83 -9.03
CA GLN A 192 12.25 -1.60 -10.24
C GLN A 192 10.95 -1.16 -10.93
N ASP A 193 9.88 -0.85 -10.17
CA ASP A 193 8.64 -0.34 -10.75
C ASP A 193 8.85 1.00 -11.45
N VAL A 194 9.63 1.91 -10.83
CA VAL A 194 9.98 3.19 -11.45
C VAL A 194 10.83 2.95 -12.71
N ARG A 195 11.78 2.02 -12.69
CA ARG A 195 12.57 1.66 -13.88
C ARG A 195 11.71 1.10 -15.00
N ASN A 196 10.75 0.22 -14.68
CA ASN A 196 9.82 -0.34 -15.65
C ASN A 196 8.97 0.76 -16.30
N PHE A 197 8.47 1.70 -15.49
CA PHE A 197 7.73 2.88 -15.95
C PHE A 197 8.55 3.72 -16.94
N ILE A 198 9.79 4.04 -16.58
CA ILE A 198 10.68 4.80 -17.45
C ILE A 198 11.00 4.03 -18.74
N LEU A 199 11.30 2.74 -18.63
CA LEU A 199 11.62 1.90 -19.77
C LEU A 199 10.43 1.79 -20.74
N GLU A 200 9.19 1.73 -20.25
CA GLU A 200 8.01 1.72 -21.10
C GLU A 200 7.89 3.03 -21.91
N LEU A 201 8.02 4.18 -21.25
CA LEU A 201 7.99 5.49 -21.92
C LEU A 201 9.07 5.61 -22.99
N GLU A 202 10.29 5.12 -22.71
CA GLU A 202 11.40 5.13 -23.66
C GLU A 202 11.21 4.17 -24.82
N ASN A 203 10.78 2.94 -24.55
CA ASN A 203 10.47 1.97 -25.59
C ASN A 203 9.41 2.52 -26.53
N TYR A 204 8.42 3.21 -25.98
CA TYR A 204 7.40 3.88 -26.77
C TYR A 204 8.00 5.03 -27.61
N ALA A 205 8.73 5.96 -27.01
CA ALA A 205 9.39 7.06 -27.72
C ALA A 205 10.28 6.55 -28.89
N ASN A 206 11.00 5.45 -28.67
CA ASN A 206 11.84 4.82 -29.68
C ASN A 206 11.04 4.07 -30.77
N SER A 207 9.88 3.50 -30.41
CA SER A 207 9.02 2.76 -31.34
C SER A 207 8.32 3.67 -32.36
N LEU A 208 8.05 4.93 -32.01
CA LEU A 208 7.47 5.92 -32.91
C LEU A 208 8.32 6.18 -34.16
N ASN A 209 9.64 6.03 -34.04
CA ASN A 209 10.59 6.15 -35.15
C ASN A 209 10.56 4.97 -36.11
N LYS A 210 9.91 3.86 -35.75
CA LYS A 210 9.81 2.67 -36.61
C LYS A 210 8.48 2.71 -37.35
N ALA A 211 8.51 2.53 -38.67
CA ALA A 211 7.35 2.57 -39.56
C ALA A 211 6.39 1.36 -39.39
N SER A 212 5.99 1.04 -38.15
CA SER A 212 4.91 0.09 -37.88
C SER A 212 3.61 0.85 -37.63
N ASP A 213 2.54 0.39 -38.27
CA ASP A 213 1.17 0.80 -37.98
C ASP A 213 0.66 0.00 -36.75
N ASP A 214 -0.17 0.65 -35.94
CA ASP A 214 -0.91 0.12 -34.78
C ASP A 214 -0.10 -0.33 -33.54
N LEU A 215 0.53 0.64 -32.86
CA LEU A 215 0.97 0.49 -31.47
C LEU A 215 -0.12 1.01 -30.52
N ILE A 216 -0.99 0.11 -30.06
CA ILE A 216 -1.78 0.30 -28.84
C ILE A 216 -1.04 -0.41 -27.72
N SER A 217 -0.46 0.34 -26.77
CA SER A 217 0.10 -0.29 -25.59
C SER A 217 -1.04 -0.78 -24.68
N PRO A 218 -0.86 -1.90 -23.97
CA PRO A 218 -1.77 -2.23 -22.88
C PRO A 218 -1.78 -1.09 -21.85
N LEU A 219 -2.91 -0.94 -21.15
CA LEU A 219 -2.99 -0.07 -19.98
C LEU A 219 -2.13 -0.67 -18.86
N ASN A 220 -1.00 -0.04 -18.59
CA ASN A 220 -0.06 -0.51 -17.58
C ASN A 220 -0.40 0.15 -16.24
N ILE A 221 -0.61 -0.70 -15.22
CA ILE A 221 -0.95 -0.28 -13.86
C ILE A 221 0.36 -0.16 -13.08
N TYR A 222 0.70 1.07 -12.71
CA TYR A 222 1.87 1.37 -11.89
C TYR A 222 1.40 1.56 -10.47
N ASN A 223 1.45 0.46 -9.70
CA ASN A 223 0.92 0.34 -8.35
C ASN A 223 -0.55 0.85 -8.25
N ASP A 224 -1.04 1.11 -7.04
CA ASP A 224 -2.40 1.63 -6.81
C ASP A 224 -2.52 3.16 -7.04
N LEU A 225 -1.48 3.85 -7.52
CA LEU A 225 -1.43 5.31 -7.68
C LEU A 225 -1.81 5.80 -9.07
N PHE A 226 -1.36 5.13 -10.13
CA PHE A 226 -1.64 5.60 -11.49
C PHE A 226 -1.59 4.49 -12.53
N GLN A 227 -2.24 4.75 -13.66
CA GLN A 227 -2.24 3.89 -14.82
C GLN A 227 -1.82 4.72 -16.04
N LEU A 228 -1.03 4.10 -16.90
CA LEU A 228 -0.52 4.72 -18.11
C LEU A 228 -0.95 3.91 -19.31
N GLN A 229 -1.50 4.57 -20.31
CA GLN A 229 -1.75 3.98 -21.61
C GLN A 229 -1.23 4.93 -22.68
N VAL A 230 -0.49 4.39 -23.64
CA VAL A 230 -0.03 5.17 -24.77
C VAL A 230 -0.83 4.78 -26.00
N GLU A 231 -1.50 5.77 -26.59
CA GLU A 231 -2.53 5.54 -27.61
C GLU A 231 -2.09 6.07 -28.98
N ASN A 232 -1.79 5.17 -29.92
CA ASN A 232 -1.57 5.47 -31.36
C ASN A 232 -0.50 6.55 -31.70
N LYS A 233 -0.15 6.63 -32.99
CA LYS A 233 1.13 7.17 -33.48
C LYS A 233 1.16 8.69 -33.73
N LYS A 234 2.36 9.23 -33.52
CA LYS A 234 3.04 10.36 -34.19
C LYS A 234 2.13 11.32 -34.94
N ILE A 235 1.71 12.38 -34.26
CA ILE A 235 1.21 13.59 -34.94
C ILE A 235 2.46 14.41 -35.25
N GLU A 236 2.85 14.50 -36.51
CA GLU A 236 3.86 15.48 -36.93
C GLU A 236 3.18 16.84 -37.01
N LYS A 237 3.54 17.74 -36.10
CA LYS A 237 3.09 19.13 -36.12
C LYS A 237 4.33 20.00 -35.97
N GLU A 238 4.54 20.91 -36.92
CA GLU A 238 5.56 21.97 -36.79
C GLU A 238 6.98 21.41 -36.47
N GLU A 239 7.44 20.42 -37.24
CA GLU A 239 8.77 19.78 -37.09
C GLU A 239 8.99 18.99 -35.78
N SER A 240 7.97 18.90 -34.92
CA SER A 240 8.02 18.18 -33.66
C SER A 240 7.20 16.91 -33.70
N GLU A 241 7.72 15.88 -33.02
CA GLU A 241 7.06 14.58 -32.88
C GLU A 241 6.28 14.54 -31.56
N TYR A 242 5.04 14.08 -31.64
CA TYR A 242 4.14 13.97 -30.49
C TYR A 242 3.57 12.56 -30.32
N ALA A 243 3.24 12.23 -29.08
CA ALA A 243 2.53 11.03 -28.66
C ALA A 243 1.21 11.41 -27.99
N ASN A 244 0.18 10.58 -28.13
CA ASN A 244 -0.99 10.70 -27.25
C ASN A 244 -0.80 9.81 -26.02
N LEU A 245 -0.76 10.44 -24.86
CA LEU A 245 -0.64 9.76 -23.58
C LEU A 245 -1.98 9.86 -22.86
N SER A 246 -2.47 8.72 -22.35
CA SER A 246 -3.58 8.64 -21.41
C SER A 246 -3.01 8.28 -20.04
N LEU A 247 -3.18 9.18 -19.08
CA LEU A 247 -2.74 9.01 -17.70
C LEU A 247 -3.94 9.04 -16.77
N MET A 248 -4.12 7.98 -15.98
CA MET A 248 -5.16 7.91 -14.95
C MET A 248 -4.51 7.95 -13.58
N VAL A 249 -4.93 8.85 -12.70
CA VAL A 249 -4.36 9.04 -11.37
C VAL A 249 -5.41 8.74 -10.31
N HIS A 250 -5.07 7.89 -9.33
CA HIS A 250 -5.90 7.51 -8.20
C HIS A 250 -5.61 8.42 -7.01
N PHE A 251 -6.61 9.19 -6.56
CA PHE A 251 -6.40 10.18 -5.50
C PHE A 251 -6.70 9.68 -4.09
N THR A 252 -7.45 8.58 -3.96
CA THR A 252 -7.85 8.02 -2.67
C THR A 252 -7.59 6.53 -2.64
N ARG A 253 -7.14 6.01 -1.50
CA ARG A 253 -7.11 4.57 -1.25
C ARG A 253 -8.56 4.08 -1.15
N SER A 254 -8.97 3.13 -1.98
CA SER A 254 -10.30 2.55 -1.82
C SER A 254 -10.43 1.83 -0.48
N ARG A 255 -11.65 1.85 0.05
CA ARG A 255 -12.07 0.78 0.96
C ARG A 255 -12.32 -0.46 0.12
N PRO A 256 -12.02 -1.68 0.60
CA PRO A 256 -12.32 -2.89 -0.14
C PRO A 256 -13.80 -2.87 -0.56
N LYS A 257 -14.06 -3.02 -1.88
CA LYS A 257 -15.37 -3.01 -2.59
C LYS A 257 -15.91 -1.69 -3.16
N VAL A 258 -15.19 -0.57 -3.08
CA VAL A 258 -15.58 0.68 -3.77
C VAL A 258 -14.63 0.93 -4.92
N SER A 259 -15.15 1.18 -6.13
CA SER A 259 -14.34 1.58 -7.29
C SER A 259 -13.56 2.85 -6.96
N GLU A 260 -12.25 2.83 -7.20
CA GLU A 260 -11.38 3.97 -6.89
C GLU A 260 -11.74 5.17 -7.74
N PRO A 261 -11.98 6.36 -7.14
CA PRO A 261 -12.12 7.57 -7.91
C PRO A 261 -10.74 7.90 -8.52
N PHE A 262 -10.68 7.83 -9.84
CA PHE A 262 -9.54 8.26 -10.63
C PHE A 262 -9.88 9.50 -11.44
N LEU A 263 -8.87 10.29 -11.78
CA LEU A 263 -8.98 11.29 -12.84
C LEU A 263 -8.07 10.88 -13.99
N GLY A 264 -8.66 10.76 -15.18
CA GLY A 264 -7.94 10.51 -16.42
C GLY A 264 -7.67 11.81 -17.16
N VAL A 265 -6.47 11.96 -17.69
CA VAL A 265 -6.12 12.99 -18.67
C VAL A 265 -5.58 12.33 -19.92
N LYS A 266 -5.95 12.87 -21.07
CA LYS A 266 -5.49 12.40 -22.36
C LYS A 266 -5.13 13.59 -23.22
N GLY A 267 -3.93 13.58 -23.80
CA GLY A 267 -3.51 14.62 -24.73
C GLY A 267 -2.15 14.37 -25.34
N MET A 268 -1.74 15.30 -26.19
CA MET A 268 -0.49 15.23 -26.93
C MET A 268 0.69 15.61 -26.04
N ILE A 269 1.77 14.83 -26.08
CA ILE A 269 3.04 15.11 -25.40
C ILE A 269 4.18 14.99 -26.40
N SER A 270 5.13 15.94 -26.38
CA SER A 270 6.27 15.88 -27.29
C SER A 270 7.25 14.77 -26.88
N ILE A 271 7.90 14.15 -27.87
CA ILE A 271 8.91 13.11 -27.61
C ILE A 271 10.12 13.68 -26.87
N GLN A 272 10.43 14.95 -27.08
CA GLN A 272 11.44 15.66 -26.31
C GLN A 272 11.08 15.75 -24.82
N ASN A 273 9.81 16.00 -24.49
CA ASN A 273 9.36 16.05 -23.10
C ASN A 273 9.46 14.67 -22.44
N ILE A 274 8.98 13.61 -23.11
CA ILE A 274 9.15 12.22 -22.63
C ILE A 274 10.64 11.93 -22.38
N THR A 275 11.50 12.23 -23.35
CA THR A 275 12.95 11.96 -23.27
C THR A 275 13.63 12.73 -22.13
N SER A 276 13.26 14.00 -21.95
CA SER A 276 13.75 14.82 -20.85
C SER A 276 13.32 14.26 -19.50
N PHE A 277 12.04 13.93 -19.37
CA PHE A 277 11.47 13.32 -18.16
C PHE A 277 12.18 12.00 -17.80
N THR A 278 12.27 11.06 -18.75
CA THR A 278 12.88 9.74 -18.52
C THR A 278 14.36 9.86 -18.15
N SER A 279 15.09 10.75 -18.81
CA SER A 279 16.50 11.02 -18.52
C SER A 279 16.70 11.58 -17.11
N SER A 280 15.90 12.57 -16.70
CA SER A 280 15.98 13.16 -15.36
C SER A 280 15.63 12.14 -14.27
N VAL A 281 14.61 11.31 -14.48
CA VAL A 281 14.26 10.26 -13.52
C VAL A 281 15.39 9.22 -13.43
N ARG A 282 15.98 8.79 -14.56
CA ARG A 282 17.13 7.86 -14.55
C ARG A 282 18.31 8.43 -13.78
N GLU A 283 18.71 9.67 -14.04
CA GLU A 283 19.79 10.33 -13.32
C GLU A 283 19.52 10.35 -11.81
N PHE A 284 18.27 10.63 -11.42
CA PHE A 284 17.85 10.52 -10.04
C PHE A 284 18.01 9.10 -9.50
N LEU A 285 17.60 8.05 -10.21
CA LEU A 285 17.79 6.67 -9.77
C LEU A 285 19.27 6.30 -9.64
N ASP A 286 20.12 6.72 -10.56
CA ASP A 286 21.53 6.33 -10.65
C ASP A 286 22.41 7.06 -9.62
N CYS A 287 22.17 8.36 -9.37
CA CYS A 287 22.86 9.14 -8.33
C CYS A 287 22.67 8.56 -6.91
N SER A 288 21.75 7.61 -6.74
CA SER A 288 21.51 6.92 -5.45
C SER A 288 22.65 5.97 -5.10
N ILE A 289 23.22 5.31 -6.12
CA ILE A 289 24.12 4.18 -5.93
C ILE A 289 25.48 4.69 -5.45
N GLU A 290 25.94 5.82 -5.96
CA GLU A 290 27.27 6.40 -5.64
C GLU A 290 27.33 7.06 -4.25
N SER A 291 26.25 7.69 -3.79
CA SER A 291 26.23 8.33 -2.46
C SER A 291 26.22 7.33 -1.29
N MET A 292 26.06 6.03 -1.56
CA MET A 292 26.01 4.98 -0.53
C MET A 292 27.29 4.16 -0.41
N SER A 293 28.18 4.18 -1.41
CA SER A 293 29.48 3.48 -1.33
C SER A 293 30.52 4.23 -0.48
N LEU A 294 30.33 5.55 -0.28
CA LEU A 294 31.23 6.41 0.47
C LEU A 294 30.98 6.40 1.99
N ASP A 295 29.79 6.02 2.45
CA ASP A 295 29.41 6.08 3.88
C ASP A 295 29.80 4.81 4.67
N THR A 296 30.17 3.73 3.98
CA THR A 296 30.64 2.48 4.63
C THR A 296 32.13 2.47 4.93
N SER A 297 32.93 3.35 4.33
CA SER A 297 34.38 3.43 4.56
C SER A 297 34.79 4.17 5.83
N ASP A 298 33.91 5.00 6.41
CA ASP A 298 34.20 5.85 7.57
C ASP A 298 33.79 5.24 8.93
N ARG A 299 33.27 4.01 8.95
CA ARG A 299 32.89 3.30 10.19
C ARG A 299 33.81 2.13 10.55
N SER A 300 34.94 2.01 9.87
CA SER A 300 35.97 0.99 10.11
C SER A 300 37.30 1.59 10.56
N GLN A 301 37.25 2.54 11.50
CA GLN A 301 38.36 2.96 12.36
C GLN A 301 37.87 3.16 13.79
#